data_AF-A0A7C5ZQS4-F1
#
_entry.id   AF-A0A7C5ZQS4-F1
#
_cell.length_a   1.000
_cell.length_b   1.000
_cell.length_c   1.000
_cell.angle_alpha   90.00
_cell.angle_beta   90.00
_cell.angle_gamma   90.00
#
_symmetry.space_group_name_H-M   'P 1'
#
loop_
_entity.id
_entity.type
_entity.pdbx_description
1 polymer ?
#
loop_
_entity_poly.entity_id
_entity_poly.type
_entity_poly.pdbx_seq_one_letter_code
_entity_poly.pdbx_strand_id
1 'polypeptide(L)'
;MLQILKLFLKIYLLVLMVILTLYAIRHYVFSFNRLFGKQRMYYQDIIDSDLPFISVLIPMHNEEKVLHAILNSLINTDYPKDKLEIIPVNDHSKDNTKEILDNYASKYSFIKPFHRYSGDRGKQNALNDAV
;
A
#
# COMPACT_ATOMS: atom_id res chain seq x y z
N MET A 1 -55.47 23.60 -16.40
CA MET A 1 -54.64 22.38 -16.41
C MET A 1 -53.23 22.61 -16.96
N LEU A 2 -53.08 23.10 -18.20
CA LEU A 2 -51.76 23.25 -18.84
C LEU A 2 -50.81 24.25 -18.15
N GLN A 3 -51.33 25.36 -17.60
CA GLN A 3 -50.51 26.36 -16.90
C GLN A 3 -49.94 25.82 -15.58
N ILE A 4 -50.74 25.07 -14.83
CA ILE A 4 -50.35 24.44 -13.57
C ILE A 4 -49.25 23.39 -13.82
N LEU A 5 -49.42 22.56 -14.86
CA LEU A 5 -48.40 21.59 -15.28
C LEU A 5 -47.07 22.29 -15.66
N LYS A 6 -47.12 23.39 -16.41
CA LYS A 6 -45.94 24.19 -16.76
C LYS A 6 -45.25 24.79 -15.52
N LEU A 7 -46.02 25.18 -14.50
CA LEU A 7 -45.46 25.68 -13.24
C LEU A 7 -44.71 24.57 -12.49
N PHE A 8 -45.29 23.37 -12.37
CA PHE A 8 -44.62 22.22 -11.74
C PHE A 8 -43.34 21.81 -12.47
N LEU A 9 -43.35 21.78 -13.80
CA LEU A 9 -42.17 21.46 -14.59
C LEU A 9 -41.04 22.48 -14.37
N LYS A 10 -41.38 23.78 -14.31
CA LYS A 10 -40.40 24.84 -14.02
C LYS A 10 -39.79 24.70 -12.62
N ILE A 11 -40.62 24.39 -11.62
CA ILE A 11 -40.15 24.15 -10.23
C ILE A 11 -39.21 22.94 -10.20
N TYR A 12 -39.59 21.83 -10.85
CA TYR A 12 -38.77 20.63 -10.93
C TYR A 12 -37.40 20.90 -11.57
N LEU A 13 -37.38 21.59 -12.72
CA LEU A 13 -36.13 21.95 -13.40
C LEU A 13 -35.26 22.89 -12.55
N LEU A 14 -35.88 23.84 -11.83
CA LEU A 14 -35.17 24.75 -10.94
C LEU A 14 -34.52 23.98 -9.77
N VAL A 15 -35.25 23.05 -9.15
CA VAL A 15 -34.70 22.21 -8.08
C VAL A 15 -33.54 21.35 -8.58
N LEU A 16 -33.68 20.73 -9.76
CA LEU A 16 -32.60 19.94 -10.36
C LEU A 16 -31.35 20.77 -10.62
N MET A 17 -31.50 21.99 -11.16
CA MET A 17 -30.38 22.91 -11.41
C MET A 17 -29.67 23.32 -10.12
N VAL A 18 -30.41 23.57 -9.04
CA VAL A 18 -29.84 23.89 -7.72
C VAL A 18 -29.02 22.72 -7.18
N ILE A 19 -29.55 21.49 -7.26
CA ILE A 19 -28.82 20.28 -6.79
C ILE A 19 -27.52 20.08 -7.56
N LEU A 20 -27.55 20.20 -8.89
CA LEU A 20 -26.35 20.05 -9.73
C LEU A 20 -25.31 21.14 -9.45
N THR A 21 -25.77 22.36 -9.19
CA THR A 21 -24.89 23.49 -8.85
C THR A 21 -24.21 23.28 -7.50
N LEU A 22 -24.95 22.82 -6.47
CA LEU A 22 -24.37 22.49 -5.17
C LEU A 22 -23.35 21.35 -5.27
N TYR A 23 -23.64 20.31 -6.06
CA TYR A 23 -22.71 19.21 -6.31
C TYR A 23 -21.43 19.71 -7.00
N ALA A 24 -21.57 20.57 -8.01
CA ALA A 24 -20.44 21.18 -8.70
C ALA A 24 -19.60 22.03 -7.74
N ILE A 25 -20.20 22.89 -6.92
CA ILE A 25 -19.50 23.71 -5.93
C ILE A 25 -18.68 22.83 -4.97
N ARG A 26 -19.28 21.77 -4.42
CA ARG A 26 -18.56 20.82 -3.55
C ARG A 26 -17.34 20.24 -4.24
N HIS A 27 -17.49 19.83 -5.50
CA HIS A 27 -16.40 19.25 -6.26
C HIS A 27 -15.31 20.27 -6.62
N TYR A 28 -15.68 21.52 -6.94
CA TYR A 28 -14.74 22.60 -7.18
C TYR A 28 -13.94 22.94 -5.92
N VAL A 29 -14.60 23.03 -4.76
CA VAL A 29 -13.92 23.24 -3.47
C VAL A 29 -12.93 22.10 -3.17
N PHE A 30 -13.34 20.85 -3.38
CA PHE A 30 -12.44 19.69 -3.22
C PHE A 30 -11.24 19.74 -4.18
N SER A 31 -11.48 20.00 -5.47
CA SER A 31 -10.43 20.12 -6.48
C SER A 31 -9.47 21.27 -6.17
N PHE A 32 -9.99 22.42 -5.75
CA PHE A 32 -9.18 23.59 -5.39
C PHE A 32 -8.35 23.33 -4.13
N ASN A 33 -8.95 22.73 -3.10
CA ASN A 33 -8.23 22.30 -1.89
C ASN A 33 -7.18 21.23 -2.20
N ARG A 34 -7.40 20.37 -3.20
CA ARG A 34 -6.41 19.37 -3.61
C ARG A 34 -5.24 19.97 -4.38
N LEU A 35 -5.50 20.95 -5.25
CA LEU A 35 -4.49 21.59 -6.09
C LEU A 35 -3.66 22.63 -5.34
N PHE A 36 -4.29 23.41 -4.46
CA PHE A 36 -3.66 24.55 -3.79
C PHE A 36 -3.65 24.45 -2.27
N GLY A 37 -4.37 23.48 -1.69
CA GLY A 37 -4.28 23.23 -0.27
C GLY A 37 -2.92 22.66 0.10
N LYS A 38 -2.45 23.01 1.30
CA LYS A 38 -1.26 22.39 1.87
C LYS A 38 -1.52 20.90 1.99
N GLN A 39 -0.95 20.11 1.08
CA GLN A 39 -0.80 18.68 1.30
C GLN A 39 0.08 18.57 2.55
N ARG A 40 -0.49 18.10 3.66
CA ARG A 40 0.31 17.72 4.82
C ARG A 40 1.18 16.56 4.35
N MET A 41 2.37 16.87 3.86
CA MET A 41 3.44 15.92 3.78
C MET A 41 3.72 15.53 5.24
N TYR A 42 3.26 14.34 5.62
CA TYR A 42 3.61 13.71 6.90
C TYR A 42 5.05 13.20 6.79
N TYR A 43 5.97 14.07 6.39
CA TYR A 43 7.38 13.88 6.63
C TYR A 43 7.64 14.70 7.88
N GLN A 44 7.24 14.14 9.03
CA GLN A 44 7.79 14.61 10.30
C GLN A 44 9.29 14.34 10.16
N ASP A 45 10.11 15.39 10.28
CA ASP A 45 11.56 15.24 10.30
C ASP A 45 11.93 14.12 11.28
N ILE A 46 12.47 13.01 10.77
CA ILE A 46 12.86 11.80 11.50
C ILE A 46 14.17 12.08 12.25
N ILE A 47 14.24 13.22 12.93
CA ILE A 47 15.48 13.70 13.57
C ILE A 47 15.48 13.32 15.06
N ASP A 48 14.32 13.05 15.67
CA ASP A 48 14.20 12.83 17.13
C ASP A 48 13.13 11.81 17.56
N SER A 49 12.55 11.02 16.65
CA SER A 49 11.52 10.05 17.01
C SER A 49 12.09 8.67 17.32
N ASP A 50 11.67 8.11 18.45
CA ASP A 50 11.81 6.68 18.75
C ASP A 50 11.16 5.88 17.62
N LEU A 51 11.99 5.40 16.68
CA LEU A 51 11.52 4.68 15.50
C LEU A 51 10.72 3.44 15.95
N PRO A 52 9.57 3.14 15.32
CA PRO A 52 8.79 1.96 15.68
C PRO A 52 9.52 0.66 15.30
N PHE A 53 9.09 -0.46 15.85
CA PHE A 53 9.44 -1.75 15.24
C PHE A 53 8.65 -1.92 13.94
N ILE A 54 9.30 -2.35 12.86
CA ILE A 54 8.65 -2.63 11.58
C ILE A 54 9.00 -4.01 11.05
N SER A 55 8.03 -4.65 10.41
CA SER A 55 8.22 -5.89 9.66
C SER A 55 8.01 -5.63 8.16
N VAL A 56 8.99 -6.02 7.35
CA VAL A 56 8.98 -5.89 5.89
C VAL A 56 8.69 -7.24 5.28
N LEU A 57 7.46 -7.44 4.81
CA LEU A 57 7.02 -8.66 4.14
C LEU A 57 7.27 -8.57 2.63
N ILE A 58 7.87 -9.61 2.05
CA ILE A 58 8.26 -9.62 0.63
C ILE A 58 7.77 -10.92 -0.01
N PRO A 59 6.72 -10.90 -0.85
CA PRO A 59 6.29 -12.09 -1.55
C PRO A 59 7.32 -12.44 -2.66
N MET A 60 7.78 -13.69 -2.69
CA MET A 60 8.80 -14.19 -3.61
C MET A 60 8.31 -15.47 -4.29
N HIS A 61 8.35 -15.49 -5.63
CA HIS A 61 8.10 -16.68 -6.44
C HIS A 61 9.10 -16.75 -7.60
N ASN A 62 10.02 -17.71 -7.54
CA ASN A 62 11.12 -17.89 -8.49
C ASN A 62 11.98 -16.62 -8.68
N GLU A 63 12.47 -16.07 -7.57
CA GLU A 63 13.18 -14.79 -7.55
C GLU A 63 14.70 -14.97 -7.37
N GLU A 64 15.27 -16.16 -7.61
CA GLU A 64 16.70 -16.46 -7.33
C GLU A 64 17.68 -15.43 -7.93
N LYS A 65 17.34 -14.84 -9.08
CA LYS A 65 18.18 -13.88 -9.81
C LYS A 65 18.21 -12.49 -9.20
N VAL A 66 17.14 -12.06 -8.53
CA VAL A 66 16.98 -10.68 -8.02
C VAL A 66 16.95 -10.62 -6.50
N LEU A 67 16.68 -11.75 -5.84
CA LEU A 67 16.61 -11.88 -4.38
C LEU A 67 17.83 -11.26 -3.69
N HIS A 68 19.04 -11.51 -4.20
CA HIS A 68 20.27 -10.92 -3.66
C HIS A 68 20.23 -9.39 -3.64
N ALA A 69 19.81 -8.76 -4.74
CA ALA A 69 19.72 -7.31 -4.84
C ALA A 69 18.67 -6.75 -3.86
N ILE A 70 17.52 -7.42 -3.74
CA ILE A 70 16.43 -7.04 -2.84
C ILE A 70 16.90 -7.08 -1.38
N LEU A 71 17.42 -8.22 -0.93
CA LEU A 71 17.83 -8.39 0.47
C LEU A 71 19.02 -7.51 0.82
N ASN A 72 20.02 -7.40 -0.06
CA ASN A 72 21.17 -6.51 0.18
C ASN A 72 20.72 -5.04 0.30
N SER A 73 19.75 -4.62 -0.50
CA SER A 73 19.21 -3.25 -0.40
C SER A 73 18.55 -3.01 0.96
N LEU A 74 17.77 -3.98 1.47
CA LEU A 74 17.12 -3.88 2.78
C LEU A 74 18.12 -3.94 3.94
N ILE A 75 19.14 -4.79 3.83
CA ILE A 75 20.23 -4.87 4.80
C ILE A 75 20.98 -3.53 4.88
N ASN A 76 21.20 -2.87 3.74
CA ASN A 76 21.94 -1.60 3.65
C ASN A 76 21.11 -0.35 4.01
N THR A 77 19.84 -0.50 4.41
CA THR A 77 19.04 0.62 4.94
C THR A 77 19.61 1.15 6.26
N ASP A 78 19.37 2.43 6.52
CA ASP A 78 19.72 3.16 7.74
C ASP A 78 18.76 2.91 8.92
N TYR A 79 17.75 2.04 8.75
CA TYR A 79 16.85 1.65 9.83
C TYR A 79 17.56 0.78 10.89
N PRO A 80 17.34 1.02 12.20
CA PRO A 80 17.93 0.21 13.27
C PRO A 80 17.59 -1.27 13.12
N LYS A 81 18.61 -2.14 13.11
CA LYS A 81 18.43 -3.59 12.85
C LYS A 81 17.76 -4.34 13.99
N ASP A 82 17.81 -3.79 15.20
CA ASP A 82 17.07 -4.24 16.37
C ASP A 82 15.57 -3.93 16.30
N LYS A 83 15.17 -3.01 15.42
CA LYS A 83 13.78 -2.59 15.19
C LYS A 83 13.23 -2.98 13.81
N LEU A 84 13.99 -3.79 13.08
CA LEU A 84 13.67 -4.23 11.74
C LEU A 84 13.50 -5.74 11.75
N GLU A 85 12.46 -6.22 11.10
CA GLU A 85 12.29 -7.61 10.73
C GLU A 85 12.00 -7.67 9.23
N ILE A 86 12.61 -8.64 8.55
CA ILE A 86 12.39 -8.89 7.12
C ILE A 86 11.85 -10.30 7.00
N ILE A 87 10.67 -10.44 6.39
CA ILE A 87 9.99 -11.72 6.19
C ILE A 87 9.84 -11.97 4.68
N PRO A 88 10.83 -12.59 4.05
CA PRO A 88 10.69 -13.07 2.68
C PRO A 88 9.73 -14.27 2.66
N VAL A 89 8.62 -14.12 1.93
CA VAL A 89 7.59 -15.15 1.79
C VAL A 89 7.82 -15.91 0.49
N ASN A 90 8.42 -17.09 0.58
CA ASN A 90 8.56 -17.99 -0.56
C ASN A 90 7.21 -18.67 -0.88
N ASP A 91 6.60 -18.30 -1.99
CA ASP A 91 5.32 -18.80 -2.44
C ASP A 91 5.49 -19.87 -3.53
N HIS A 92 5.70 -21.13 -3.16
CA HIS A 92 5.80 -22.25 -4.12
C HIS A 92 6.90 -22.10 -5.18
N SER A 93 8.03 -21.46 -4.87
CA SER A 93 9.16 -21.40 -5.81
C SER A 93 9.70 -22.80 -6.11
N LYS A 94 10.18 -22.97 -7.35
CA LYS A 94 10.77 -24.22 -7.86
C LYS A 94 12.25 -24.09 -8.20
N ASP A 95 12.81 -22.90 -8.01
CA ASP A 95 14.20 -22.55 -8.22
C ASP A 95 14.96 -22.52 -6.89
N ASN A 96 16.19 -21.98 -6.86
CA ASN A 96 17.01 -21.93 -5.65
C ASN A 96 16.59 -20.83 -4.64
N THR A 97 15.41 -20.22 -4.79
CA THR A 97 14.94 -19.15 -3.90
C THR A 97 14.99 -19.58 -2.44
N LYS A 98 14.58 -20.81 -2.11
CA LYS A 98 14.55 -21.31 -0.74
C LYS A 98 15.97 -21.35 -0.13
N GLU A 99 16.90 -21.99 -0.83
CA GLU A 99 18.28 -22.18 -0.39
C GLU A 99 18.99 -20.85 -0.17
N ILE A 100 18.74 -19.89 -1.06
CA ILE A 100 19.31 -18.55 -0.93
C ILE A 100 18.71 -17.84 0.29
N LEU A 101 17.39 -17.90 0.49
CA LEU A 101 16.73 -17.31 1.67
C LEU A 101 17.27 -17.88 2.98
N ASP A 102 17.43 -19.20 3.07
CA ASP A 102 17.98 -19.88 4.24
C ASP A 102 19.42 -19.42 4.53
N ASN A 103 20.23 -19.22 3.48
CA ASN A 103 21.58 -18.70 3.62
C ASN A 103 21.59 -17.29 4.24
N TYR A 104 20.68 -16.41 3.83
CA TYR A 104 20.54 -15.09 4.42
C TYR A 104 20.07 -15.14 5.88
N ALA A 105 19.07 -15.98 6.19
CA ALA A 105 18.57 -16.17 7.54
C ALA A 105 19.66 -16.66 8.50
N SER A 106 20.58 -17.50 8.02
CA SER A 106 21.73 -17.97 8.82
C SER A 106 22.73 -16.86 9.16
N LYS A 107 22.80 -15.80 8.34
CA LYS A 107 23.75 -14.68 8.48
C LYS A 107 23.15 -13.48 9.20
N TYR A 108 21.84 -13.27 9.08
CA TYR A 108 21.14 -12.09 9.59
C TYR A 108 19.92 -12.52 10.40
N SER A 109 19.99 -12.37 11.73
CA SER A 109 18.95 -12.80 12.66
C SER A 109 17.60 -12.09 12.48
N PHE A 110 17.60 -10.91 11.88
CA PHE A 110 16.39 -10.14 11.56
C PHE A 110 15.73 -10.55 10.24
N ILE A 111 16.29 -11.51 9.49
CA ILE A 111 15.68 -12.09 8.29
C ILE A 111 15.06 -13.43 8.66
N LYS A 112 13.73 -13.55 8.52
CA LYS A 112 12.94 -14.73 8.89
C LYS A 112 12.12 -15.22 7.70
N PRO A 113 12.68 -16.08 6.82
CA PRO A 113 11.95 -16.61 5.68
C PRO A 113 10.71 -17.40 6.11
N PHE A 114 9.60 -17.17 5.41
CA PHE A 114 8.39 -17.96 5.51
C PHE A 114 8.19 -18.75 4.22
N HIS A 115 8.15 -20.07 4.29
CA HIS A 115 8.02 -20.92 3.11
C HIS A 115 6.65 -21.57 3.04
N ARG A 116 5.96 -21.36 1.92
CA ARG A 116 4.67 -21.97 1.62
C ARG A 116 4.75 -22.89 0.41
N TYR A 117 4.20 -24.08 0.57
CA TYR A 117 4.12 -25.13 -0.45
C TYR A 117 2.72 -25.69 -0.67
N SER A 118 1.71 -25.12 0.00
CA SER A 118 0.30 -25.48 -0.15
C SER A 118 -0.58 -24.22 -0.15
N GLY A 119 -1.83 -24.34 -0.58
CA GLY A 119 -2.75 -23.20 -0.70
C GLY A 119 -2.66 -22.46 -2.03
N ASP A 120 -3.50 -21.43 -2.18
CA ASP A 120 -3.58 -20.65 -3.42
C ASP A 120 -2.37 -19.72 -3.56
N ARG A 121 -1.80 -19.71 -4.77
CA ARG A 121 -0.66 -18.82 -5.09
C ARG A 121 -1.10 -17.37 -5.23
N GLY A 122 -0.11 -16.50 -5.23
CA GLY A 122 -0.25 -15.09 -5.58
C GLY A 122 0.09 -14.17 -4.41
N LYS A 123 0.40 -12.92 -4.76
CA LYS A 123 0.92 -11.92 -3.81
C LYS A 123 0.01 -11.70 -2.60
N GLN A 124 -1.31 -11.65 -2.82
CA GLN A 124 -2.28 -11.43 -1.74
C GLN A 124 -2.27 -12.60 -0.74
N ASN A 125 -2.38 -13.84 -1.25
CA ASN A 125 -2.34 -15.02 -0.40
C ASN A 125 -0.98 -15.16 0.29
N ALA A 126 0.13 -14.90 -0.42
CA ALA A 126 1.50 -14.87 0.14
C ALA A 126 1.60 -13.99 1.38
N LEU A 127 1.08 -12.78 1.28
CA LEU A 127 1.14 -11.83 2.38
C LEU A 127 0.16 -12.17 3.51
N ASN A 128 -1.04 -12.66 3.19
CA ASN A 128 -2.06 -12.99 4.20
C ASN A 128 -1.66 -14.18 5.07
N ASP A 129 -0.96 -15.18 4.52
CA ASP A 129 -0.56 -16.37 5.30
C ASP A 129 0.67 -16.11 6.19
N ALA A 130 1.39 -15.01 5.93
CA ALA A 130 2.61 -14.66 6.65
C ALA A 130 2.37 -13.72 7.85
N VAL A 131 1.15 -13.22 8.01
CA VAL A 131 0.69 -12.35 9.12
C VAL A 131 -0.29 -13.12 9.99
#